data_AF-A0A2I0NYF7-F1
#
_entry.id   AF-A0A2I0NYF7-F1
#
_cell.length_a   1.000
_cell.length_b   1.000
_cell.length_c   1.000
_cell.angle_alpha   90.00
_cell.angle_beta   90.00
_cell.angle_gamma   90.00
#
_symmetry.space_group_name_H-M   'P 1'
#
loop_
_entity.id
_entity.type
_entity.pdbx_description
1 polymer ?
#
loop_
_entity_poly.entity_id
_entity_poly.type
_entity_poly.pdbx_seq_one_letter_code
_entity_poly.pdbx_strand_id
1 'polypeptide(L)'
;MGYSIEELSESNIHQWEEFNNRSPEGTLFHSIRWKNILEETRKLQLRYYLIFEGQRVVGICPFVEQSMKKLFRGLNGIPRSDYNNIILDGIIDPDHINEILSLFSKRYSYLFFDTYDPALPERIEYDNI
;
A
#
# COMPACT_ATOMS: atom_id res chain seq x y z
N MET A 1 12.26 13.68 8.88
CA MET A 1 10.84 13.77 9.26
C MET A 1 10.29 12.37 9.11
N GLY A 2 9.57 11.84 10.11
CA GLY A 2 9.18 10.41 10.10
C GLY A 2 7.92 10.15 9.28
N TYR A 3 7.77 8.91 8.82
CA TYR A 3 6.59 8.41 8.12
C TYR A 3 5.58 7.77 9.08
N SER A 4 4.30 7.80 8.71
CA SER A 4 3.24 7.03 9.37
C SER A 4 2.32 6.37 8.35
N ILE A 5 1.65 5.28 8.74
CA ILE A 5 0.62 4.64 7.94
C ILE A 5 -0.72 4.71 8.67
N GLU A 6 -1.79 4.93 7.90
CA GLU A 6 -3.16 4.80 8.38
C GLU A 6 -3.93 3.84 7.49
N GLU A 7 -4.74 2.98 8.12
CA GLU A 7 -5.68 2.14 7.38
C GLU A 7 -6.81 3.04 6.83
N LEU A 8 -7.23 2.77 5.60
CA LEU A 8 -8.33 3.45 4.95
C LEU A 8 -9.60 3.32 5.80
N SER A 9 -10.27 4.45 6.00
CA SER A 9 -11.51 4.58 6.77
C SER A 9 -12.33 5.74 6.21
N GLU A 10 -13.56 5.90 6.72
CA GLU A 10 -14.45 7.01 6.33
C GLU A 10 -13.80 8.39 6.56
N SER A 11 -12.90 8.53 7.53
CA SER A 11 -12.28 9.84 7.83
C SER A 11 -11.19 10.24 6.84
N ASN A 12 -10.49 9.28 6.22
CA ASN A 12 -9.36 9.54 5.31
C ASN A 12 -9.62 9.13 3.85
N ILE A 13 -10.83 8.65 3.53
CA ILE A 13 -11.25 8.25 2.18
C ILE A 13 -11.06 9.36 1.14
N HIS A 14 -11.32 10.61 1.52
CA HIS A 14 -11.16 11.76 0.63
C HIS A 14 -9.70 11.99 0.25
N GLN A 15 -8.78 11.80 1.20
CA GLN A 15 -7.34 11.95 0.96
C GLN A 15 -6.79 10.85 0.06
N TRP A 16 -7.34 9.63 0.18
CA TRP A 16 -7.03 8.53 -0.74
C TRP A 16 -7.45 8.87 -2.17
N GLU A 17 -8.70 9.29 -2.38
CA GLU A 17 -9.20 9.61 -3.72
C GLU A 17 -8.49 10.84 -4.29
N GLU A 18 -8.20 11.86 -3.48
CA GLU A 18 -7.40 13.01 -3.91
C GLU A 18 -5.99 12.60 -4.35
N PHE A 19 -5.31 11.76 -3.56
CA PHE A 19 -3.99 11.24 -3.91
C PHE A 19 -4.03 10.42 -5.21
N ASN A 20 -5.00 9.51 -5.33
CA ASN A 20 -5.18 8.72 -6.53
C ASN A 20 -5.42 9.59 -7.77
N ASN A 21 -6.26 10.63 -7.67
CA ASN A 21 -6.58 11.50 -8.80
C ASN A 21 -5.41 12.40 -9.23
N ARG A 22 -4.52 12.78 -8.30
CA ARG A 22 -3.37 13.63 -8.60
C ARG A 22 -2.13 12.86 -9.06
N SER A 23 -1.99 11.58 -8.71
CA SER A 23 -0.80 10.79 -9.03
C SER A 23 -0.78 10.38 -10.50
N PRO A 24 0.35 10.51 -11.21
CA PRO A 24 0.49 10.01 -12.60
C PRO A 24 0.19 8.52 -12.76
N GLU A 25 0.48 7.72 -11.74
CA GLU A 25 0.25 6.27 -11.67
C GLU A 25 -1.15 5.91 -11.15
N GLY A 26 -1.93 6.91 -10.73
CA GLY A 26 -3.28 6.73 -10.22
C GLY A 26 -4.21 6.19 -11.29
N THR A 27 -5.02 5.19 -10.93
CA THR A 27 -5.95 4.55 -11.87
C THR A 27 -7.30 4.27 -11.24
N LEU A 28 -8.29 3.93 -12.07
CA LEU A 28 -9.58 3.42 -11.59
C LEU A 28 -9.40 2.21 -10.65
N PHE A 29 -8.34 1.41 -10.84
CA PHE A 29 -8.07 0.23 -10.02
C PHE A 29 -7.56 0.55 -8.61
N HIS A 30 -7.22 1.81 -8.36
CA HIS A 30 -6.94 2.32 -7.02
C HIS A 30 -8.15 3.00 -6.39
N SER A 31 -9.26 3.20 -7.13
CA SER A 31 -10.43 3.89 -6.59
C SER A 31 -11.13 3.09 -5.49
N ILE A 32 -11.81 3.80 -4.59
CA ILE A 32 -12.65 3.17 -3.55
C ILE A 32 -13.81 2.40 -4.20
N ARG A 33 -14.32 2.90 -5.33
CA ARG A 33 -15.33 2.19 -6.10
C ARG A 33 -14.82 0.80 -6.53
N TRP A 34 -13.58 0.70 -6.98
CA TRP A 34 -12.99 -0.59 -7.35
C TRP A 34 -12.79 -1.50 -6.14
N LYS A 35 -12.30 -0.96 -5.02
CA LYS A 35 -12.22 -1.67 -3.75
C LYS A 35 -13.56 -2.34 -3.39
N ASN A 36 -14.65 -1.57 -3.43
CA ASN A 36 -15.99 -2.05 -3.07
C ASN A 36 -16.45 -3.17 -4.02
N ILE A 37 -16.24 -3.02 -5.32
CA ILE A 37 -16.55 -4.07 -6.31
C ILE A 37 -15.80 -5.37 -5.98
N LEU A 38 -14.51 -5.29 -5.65
CA LEU A 38 -13.71 -6.46 -5.32
C LEU A 38 -14.17 -7.14 -4.03
N GLU A 39 -14.49 -6.38 -2.98
CA GLU A 39 -14.99 -6.93 -1.72
C GLU A 39 -16.35 -7.61 -1.89
N GLU A 40 -17.27 -6.97 -2.62
CA GLU A 40 -18.61 -7.50 -2.88
C GLU A 40 -18.58 -8.77 -3.77
N THR A 41 -17.78 -8.76 -4.83
CA THR A 41 -17.79 -9.84 -5.83
C THR A 41 -16.86 -11.00 -5.50
N ARG A 42 -15.74 -10.75 -4.80
CA ARG A 42 -14.70 -11.75 -4.54
C ARG A 42 -14.55 -12.11 -3.07
N LYS A 43 -15.25 -11.42 -2.16
CA LYS A 43 -15.15 -11.61 -0.70
C LYS A 43 -13.70 -11.52 -0.20
N LEU A 44 -12.88 -10.70 -0.86
CA LEU A 44 -11.49 -10.46 -0.46
C LEU A 44 -11.47 -9.57 0.78
N GLN A 45 -10.48 -9.80 1.65
CA GLN A 45 -10.21 -8.90 2.78
C GLN A 45 -9.23 -7.82 2.32
N LEU A 46 -9.73 -6.75 1.71
CA LEU A 46 -8.86 -5.68 1.24
C LEU A 46 -8.43 -4.78 2.41
N ARG A 47 -7.15 -4.41 2.40
CA ARG A 47 -6.53 -3.49 3.37
C ARG A 47 -5.82 -2.41 2.59
N TYR A 48 -6.44 -1.24 2.54
CA TYR A 48 -5.89 -0.08 1.85
C TYR A 48 -5.22 0.79 2.90
N TYR A 49 -3.99 1.23 2.65
CA TYR A 49 -3.21 2.06 3.57
C TYR A 49 -2.76 3.35 2.91
N LEU A 50 -2.88 4.46 3.62
CA LEU A 50 -2.29 5.73 3.26
C LEU A 50 -0.94 5.87 3.97
N ILE A 51 0.07 6.35 3.26
CA ILE A 51 1.38 6.71 3.81
C ILE A 51 1.40 8.23 3.97
N PHE A 52 1.79 8.69 5.16
CA PHE A 52 1.89 10.09 5.51
C PHE A 52 3.33 10.49 5.81
N GLU A 53 3.69 11.69 5.35
CA GLU A 53 4.83 12.46 5.85
C GLU A 53 4.26 13.69 6.58
N GLY A 54 4.21 13.62 7.90
CA GLY A 54 3.49 14.62 8.70
C GLY A 54 1.99 14.59 8.45
N GLN A 55 1.45 15.59 7.76
CA GLN A 55 0.02 15.68 7.38
C GLN A 55 -0.21 15.44 5.87
N ARG A 56 0.87 15.26 5.10
CA ARG A 56 0.80 15.09 3.65
C ARG A 56 0.72 13.61 3.31
N VAL A 57 -0.26 13.22 2.48
CA VAL A 57 -0.28 11.88 1.88
C VAL A 57 0.80 11.80 0.81
N VAL A 58 1.74 10.87 0.99
CA VAL A 58 2.89 10.62 0.12
C VAL A 58 2.84 9.25 -0.54
N GLY A 59 1.82 8.46 -0.24
CA GLY A 59 1.61 7.18 -0.92
C GLY A 59 0.29 6.52 -0.56
N ILE A 60 -0.14 5.62 -1.43
CA ILE A 60 -1.27 4.73 -1.20
C ILE A 60 -0.87 3.29 -1.51
N CYS A 61 -1.32 2.36 -0.67
CA CYS A 61 -0.96 0.95 -0.76
C CYS A 61 -2.22 0.07 -0.71
N PRO A 62 -2.70 -0.40 -1.87
CA PRO A 62 -3.84 -1.32 -1.93
C PRO A 62 -3.37 -2.76 -1.75
N PHE A 63 -3.79 -3.43 -0.67
CA PHE A 63 -3.45 -4.84 -0.42
C PHE A 63 -4.66 -5.72 -0.25
N VAL A 64 -4.45 -7.02 -0.43
CA VAL A 64 -5.29 -8.06 0.14
C VAL A 64 -4.59 -8.67 1.34
N GLU A 65 -5.32 -8.80 2.44
CA GLU A 65 -4.84 -9.53 3.60
C GLU A 65 -5.03 -11.03 3.38
N GLN A 66 -3.97 -11.79 3.63
CA GLN A 66 -4.02 -13.24 3.70
C GLN A 66 -3.59 -13.69 5.09
N SER A 67 -4.30 -14.68 5.63
CA SER A 67 -3.98 -15.28 6.91
C SER A 67 -3.86 -16.79 6.81
N MET A 68 -2.70 -17.34 7.18
CA MET A 68 -2.52 -18.78 7.38
C MET A 68 -2.56 -19.08 8.88
N LYS A 69 -3.67 -19.67 9.34
CA LYS A 69 -4.02 -19.76 10.78
C LYS A 69 -4.12 -18.35 11.41
N LYS A 70 -4.54 -18.25 12.67
CA LYS A 70 -4.72 -16.93 13.35
C LYS A 70 -3.40 -16.16 13.60
N LEU A 71 -2.24 -16.79 13.41
CA LEU A 71 -0.95 -16.24 13.85
C LEU A 71 -0.11 -15.66 12.71
N PHE A 72 -0.26 -16.14 11.46
CA PHE A 72 0.51 -15.64 10.32
C PHE A 72 -0.40 -14.82 9.42
N ARG A 73 -0.34 -13.50 9.59
CA ARG A 73 -1.05 -12.51 8.75
C ARG A 73 -0.04 -11.85 7.84
N GLY A 74 -0.36 -11.72 6.57
CA GLY A 74 0.45 -10.95 5.63
C GLY A 74 -0.39 -10.19 4.64
N LEU A 75 0.28 -9.28 3.95
CA LEU A 75 -0.29 -8.45 2.90
C LEU A 75 0.28 -8.90 1.56
N ASN A 76 -0.60 -9.02 0.57
CA ASN A 76 -0.21 -9.31 -0.81
C ASN A 76 -0.83 -8.28 -1.76
N GLY A 77 -0.27 -8.21 -2.97
CA GLY A 77 -0.92 -7.63 -4.13
C GLY A 77 -2.29 -8.27 -4.40
N ILE A 78 -3.20 -7.49 -4.94
CA ILE A 78 -4.58 -7.93 -5.18
C ILE A 78 -4.60 -8.86 -6.41
N PRO A 79 -5.07 -10.12 -6.28
CA PRO A 79 -4.95 -11.11 -7.33
C PRO A 79 -5.73 -10.70 -8.58
N ARG A 80 -5.11 -10.87 -9.76
CA ARG A 80 -5.70 -10.57 -11.08
C ARG A 80 -6.14 -9.11 -11.25
N SER A 81 -5.46 -8.20 -10.55
CA SER A 81 -5.58 -6.77 -10.75
C SER A 81 -4.21 -6.24 -11.13
N ASP A 82 -3.93 -6.21 -12.44
CA ASP A 82 -2.60 -5.92 -13.00
C ASP A 82 -2.12 -4.47 -12.76
N TYR A 83 -2.93 -3.67 -12.05
CA TYR A 83 -2.71 -2.25 -11.80
C TYR A 83 -3.05 -1.84 -10.36
N ASN A 84 -2.76 -2.70 -9.37
CA ASN A 84 -2.95 -2.40 -7.94
C ASN A 84 -1.60 -2.32 -7.20
N ASN A 85 -0.62 -1.70 -7.84
CA ASN A 85 0.69 -1.52 -7.25
C ASN A 85 0.62 -0.50 -6.11
N ILE A 86 1.65 -0.43 -5.28
CA ILE A 86 1.78 0.74 -4.42
C ILE A 86 2.05 1.96 -5.29
N ILE A 87 1.50 3.11 -4.88
CA ILE A 87 1.79 4.40 -5.50
C ILE A 87 2.46 5.28 -4.46
N LEU A 88 3.58 5.88 -4.84
CA LEU A 88 4.42 6.71 -4.01
C LEU A 88 4.67 8.04 -4.71
N ASP A 89 4.70 9.13 -3.96
CA ASP A 89 4.91 10.48 -4.49
C ASP A 89 6.39 10.69 -4.85
N GLY A 90 6.73 10.48 -6.12
CA GLY A 90 8.08 10.69 -6.67
C GLY A 90 9.11 9.61 -6.29
N ILE A 91 10.40 9.95 -6.48
CA ILE A 91 11.53 9.09 -6.12
C ILE A 91 11.67 9.12 -4.60
N ILE A 92 11.30 8.03 -3.94
CA ILE A 92 11.59 7.84 -2.51
C ILE A 92 12.99 7.26 -2.35
N ASP A 93 13.77 7.88 -1.45
CA ASP A 93 15.10 7.45 -1.03
C ASP A 93 15.07 6.03 -0.42
N PRO A 94 16.08 5.16 -0.65
CA PRO A 94 16.26 3.91 0.06
C PRO A 94 15.93 3.92 1.56
N ASP A 95 16.47 4.89 2.30
CA ASP A 95 16.32 4.97 3.76
C ASP A 95 14.85 5.17 4.15
N HIS A 96 14.12 5.93 3.34
CA HIS A 96 12.72 6.24 3.55
C HIS A 96 11.81 5.04 3.20
N ILE A 97 12.19 4.23 2.21
CA ILE A 97 11.46 3.01 1.89
C ILE A 97 11.56 1.99 3.01
N ASN A 98 12.76 1.78 3.57
CA ASN A 98 12.94 0.88 4.71
C ASN A 98 12.12 1.35 5.92
N GLU A 99 12.09 2.66 6.19
CA GLU A 99 11.23 3.24 7.23
C GLU A 99 9.75 2.91 6.98
N ILE A 100 9.23 3.13 5.77
CA ILE A 100 7.83 2.82 5.40
C ILE A 100 7.53 1.33 5.57
N LEU A 101 8.40 0.44 5.09
CA LEU A 101 8.23 -1.01 5.19
C LEU A 101 8.20 -1.47 6.65
N SER A 102 9.02 -0.86 7.52
CA SER A 102 9.04 -1.14 8.95
C SER A 102 7.72 -0.83 9.66
N LEU A 103 6.88 0.05 9.09
CA LEU A 103 5.57 0.38 9.67
C LEU A 103 4.60 -0.80 9.54
N PHE A 104 4.72 -1.61 8.49
CA PHE A 104 3.88 -2.80 8.27
C PHE A 104 4.31 -4.00 9.12
N SER A 105 5.60 -4.13 9.41
CA SER A 105 6.15 -5.27 10.18
C SER A 105 5.58 -5.37 11.60
N LYS A 106 5.06 -4.26 12.15
CA LYS A 106 4.36 -4.23 13.45
C LYS A 106 3.10 -5.07 13.48
N ARG A 107 2.43 -5.28 12.33
CA ARG A 107 1.11 -5.94 12.23
C ARG A 107 1.13 -7.17 11.33
N TYR A 108 2.10 -7.29 10.43
CA TYR A 108 2.13 -8.32 9.40
C TYR A 108 3.47 -9.05 9.40
N SER A 109 3.42 -10.37 9.25
CA SER A 109 4.59 -11.26 9.20
C SER A 109 5.32 -11.21 7.86
N TYR A 110 4.62 -10.79 6.80
CA TYR A 110 5.19 -10.62 5.47
C TYR A 110 4.39 -9.60 4.67
N LEU A 111 5.05 -9.02 3.67
CA LEU A 111 4.50 -8.05 2.74
C LEU A 111 4.99 -8.40 1.33
N PHE A 112 4.06 -8.60 0.40
CA PHE A 112 4.34 -8.76 -1.02
C PHE A 112 3.61 -7.67 -1.80
N PHE A 113 4.34 -6.93 -2.63
CA PHE A 113 3.80 -5.82 -3.39
C PHE A 113 4.55 -5.65 -4.70
N ASP A 114 3.84 -5.07 -5.66
CA ASP A 114 4.38 -4.64 -6.95
C ASP A 114 4.50 -3.10 -6.97
N THR A 115 5.36 -2.59 -7.84
CA THR A 115 5.68 -1.16 -7.96
C THR A 115 5.79 -0.76 -9.43
N TYR A 116 5.42 0.48 -9.74
CA TYR A 116 5.65 1.07 -11.06
C TYR A 116 7.07 1.63 -11.22
N ASP A 117 7.80 1.85 -10.12
CA ASP A 117 9.20 2.28 -10.14
C ASP A 117 10.12 1.04 -10.21
N PRO A 118 10.74 0.74 -11.37
CA PRO A 118 11.60 -0.43 -11.52
C PRO A 118 12.91 -0.33 -10.73
N ALA A 119 13.30 0.87 -10.28
CA ALA A 119 14.49 1.06 -9.46
C ALA A 119 14.20 0.89 -7.96
N LEU A 120 12.93 0.81 -7.55
CA LEU A 120 12.56 0.66 -6.15
C LEU A 120 13.14 -0.60 -5.48
N PRO A 121 13.15 -1.79 -6.12
CA PRO A 121 13.75 -2.98 -5.52
C PRO A 121 15.25 -2.83 -5.23
N GLU A 122 15.97 -2.04 -6.04
CA GLU A 122 17.41 -1.76 -5.84
C GLU A 122 17.66 -0.84 -4.64
N ARG A 123 16.63 -0.10 -4.20
CA ARG A 123 16.67 0.82 -3.06
C ARG A 123 16.27 0.17 -1.74
N ILE A 124 15.79 -1.07 -1.75
CA ILE A 124 15.45 -1.78 -0.52
C ILE A 124 16.73 -2.42 0.02
N GLU A 125 17.11 -2.07 1.25
CA GLU A 125 18.18 -2.79 1.91
C GLU A 125 17.66 -4.15 2.38
N TYR A 126 18.21 -5.22 1.80
CA TYR A 126 17.98 -6.55 2.31
C TYR A 126 18.93 -6.78 3.48
N ASP A 127 18.40 -6.72 4.70
CA ASP A 127 19.09 -7.29 5.85
C ASP A 127 19.25 -8.79 5.58
N ASN A 128 20.46 -9.19 5.17
CA ASN A 128 20.82 -10.60 5.05
C ASN A 128 20.82 -11.19 6.47
N ILE A 129 19.74 -11.88 6.81
CA ILE A 129 19.63 -12.70 8.03
C ILE A 129 20.54 -13.93 7.90
#